data_AF-A0A955KQH1-F1
#
_entry.id   AF-A0A955KQH1-F1
#
_cell.length_a   1.000
_cell.length_b   1.000
_cell.length_c   1.000
_cell.angle_alpha   90.00
_cell.angle_beta   90.00
_cell.angle_gamma   90.00
#
_symmetry.space_group_name_H-M   'P 1'
#
loop_
_entity.id
_entity.type
_entity.pdbx_description
1 polymer ?
#
loop_
_entity_poly.entity_id
_entity_poly.type
_entity_poly.pdbx_seq_one_letter_code
_entity_poly.pdbx_strand_id
1 'polypeptide(L)'
;MFSLNRVHIIGYQTQPVEVRQTPSGASVTDLNLVVPYSFKSESGELLKGKGFHTVTLWGPMADVAGQYVKPGSQLFVAGRLQTESWEDQQSGEKRSKTKVIALDLILLDPKDGQMSAPEGAPSVCNTVNTAEVIGNVTRDPEMRTTTNGQQVLTLGVATNERWKDKATGEDRDRTEFHNIVVWGALADEVSRVVRKGNRVHVSGRVQTRSWETKEGSKRTTTEIIADSVHLLGIANSEAIDAVHRSAEAPRRDVSTQDTSESVDAQAVPAIPEVNYTSEVKAEDLPF
;
A
#
# COMPACT_ATOMS: atom_id res chain seq x y z
N MET A 1 6.40 2.15 19.43
CA MET A 1 5.23 1.28 19.19
C MET A 1 5.17 1.01 17.69
N PHE A 2 5.10 -0.25 17.25
CA PHE A 2 5.13 -0.56 15.82
C PHE A 2 3.82 -0.12 15.13
N SER A 3 3.94 0.59 14.02
CA SER A 3 2.86 0.92 13.09
C SER A 3 3.33 0.69 11.65
N LEU A 4 2.37 0.45 10.76
CA LEU A 4 2.61 0.23 9.34
C LEU A 4 1.93 1.36 8.56
N ASN A 5 2.63 1.91 7.58
CA ASN A 5 2.11 2.84 6.60
C ASN A 5 2.86 2.54 5.30
N ARG A 6 2.26 1.70 4.47
CA ARG A 6 2.82 1.22 3.21
C ARG A 6 1.83 1.46 2.08
N VAL A 7 2.34 1.90 0.95
CA VAL A 7 1.60 2.02 -0.30
C VAL A 7 2.43 1.38 -1.40
N HIS A 8 1.78 0.59 -2.25
CA HIS A 8 2.38 0.10 -3.49
C HIS A 8 1.52 0.56 -4.66
N ILE A 9 2.15 1.20 -5.62
CA ILE A 9 1.50 1.74 -6.81
C ILE A 9 2.25 1.27 -8.05
N ILE A 10 1.51 0.74 -9.02
CA ILE A 10 1.96 0.65 -10.41
C ILE A 10 1.12 1.64 -11.22
N GLY A 11 1.80 2.60 -11.82
CA GLY A 11 1.16 3.67 -12.59
C GLY A 11 2.07 4.23 -13.66
N TYR A 12 1.54 5.19 -14.40
CA TYR A 12 2.21 5.81 -15.54
C TYR A 12 2.50 7.28 -15.23
N GLN A 13 3.74 7.71 -15.46
CA GLN A 13 4.11 9.11 -15.30
C GLN A 13 3.41 9.96 -16.37
N THR A 14 2.75 11.03 -15.95
CA THR A 14 1.93 11.86 -16.85
C THR A 14 2.63 13.10 -17.40
N GLN A 15 3.71 13.52 -16.75
CA GLN A 15 4.39 14.80 -17.03
C GLN A 15 5.91 14.61 -17.12
N PRO A 16 6.64 15.55 -17.76
CA PRO A 16 8.10 15.56 -17.69
C PRO A 16 8.58 15.59 -16.24
N VAL A 17 9.70 14.93 -15.96
CA VAL A 17 10.28 14.89 -14.61
C VAL A 17 11.24 16.05 -14.44
N GLU A 18 10.97 16.89 -13.44
CA GLU A 18 11.83 18.00 -13.06
C GLU A 18 12.48 17.73 -11.70
N VAL A 19 13.80 17.57 -11.69
CA VAL A 19 14.57 17.39 -10.45
C VAL A 19 15.00 18.76 -9.96
N ARG A 20 14.74 19.00 -8.67
CA ARG A 20 15.09 20.23 -7.96
C ARG A 20 16.00 19.91 -6.79
N GLN A 21 16.86 20.86 -6.44
CA GLN A 21 17.77 20.75 -5.30
C GLN A 21 17.19 21.48 -4.09
N THR A 22 17.22 20.84 -2.91
CA THR A 22 16.92 21.54 -1.66
C THR A 22 18.05 22.49 -1.27
N PRO A 23 17.82 23.43 -0.33
CA PRO A 23 18.90 24.24 0.24
C PRO A 23 20.03 23.43 0.86
N SER A 24 19.74 22.19 1.29
CA SER A 24 20.73 21.24 1.80
C SER A 24 21.48 20.45 0.70
N GLY A 25 21.21 20.72 -0.58
CA GLY A 25 21.82 20.06 -1.74
C GLY A 25 21.30 18.65 -2.03
N ALA A 26 20.13 18.28 -1.49
CA ALA A 26 19.51 16.99 -1.79
C ALA A 26 18.57 17.11 -3.00
N SER A 27 18.69 16.18 -3.94
CA SER A 27 17.76 16.06 -5.06
C SER A 27 16.36 15.67 -4.58
N VAL A 28 15.33 16.30 -5.12
CA VAL A 28 13.93 15.95 -4.90
C VAL A 28 13.14 16.14 -6.19
N THR A 29 12.17 15.26 -6.45
CA THR A 29 11.22 15.42 -7.55
C THR A 29 9.86 14.85 -7.17
N ASP A 30 8.80 15.43 -7.73
CA ASP A 30 7.42 14.96 -7.58
C ASP A 30 6.97 14.35 -8.91
N LEU A 31 6.72 13.04 -8.90
CA LEU A 31 6.07 12.33 -10.00
C LEU A 31 4.55 12.43 -9.88
N ASN A 32 3.86 12.48 -11.02
CA ASN A 32 2.40 12.52 -11.10
C ASN A 32 1.94 11.27 -11.84
N LEU A 33 1.67 10.22 -11.06
CA LEU A 33 1.30 8.92 -11.60
C LEU A 33 -0.20 8.84 -11.82
N VAL A 34 -0.60 8.43 -13.03
CA VAL A 34 -1.96 7.97 -13.30
C VAL A 34 -2.03 6.47 -13.10
N VAL A 35 -3.02 6.04 -12.32
CA VAL A 35 -3.31 4.65 -12.01
C VAL A 35 -4.72 4.33 -12.50
N PRO A 36 -4.89 3.74 -13.69
CA PRO A 36 -6.18 3.25 -14.11
C PRO A 36 -6.65 2.13 -13.17
N TYR A 37 -7.94 2.15 -12.86
CA TYR A 37 -8.60 1.11 -12.10
C TYR A 37 -9.94 0.77 -12.75
N SER A 38 -10.42 -0.45 -12.50
CA SER A 38 -11.77 -0.84 -12.89
C SER A 38 -12.45 -1.52 -11.71
N PHE A 39 -13.74 -1.29 -11.56
CA PHE A 39 -14.55 -1.91 -10.53
C PHE A 39 -15.93 -2.23 -11.12
N LYS A 40 -16.55 -3.29 -10.61
CA LYS A 40 -17.92 -3.63 -11.00
C LYS A 40 -18.88 -2.80 -10.16
N SER A 41 -19.83 -2.14 -10.82
CA SER A 41 -20.96 -1.51 -10.16
C SER A 41 -21.92 -2.58 -9.60
N GLU A 42 -22.89 -2.14 -8.80
CA GLU A 42 -23.98 -3.00 -8.32
C GLU A 42 -24.84 -3.58 -9.47
N SER A 43 -24.96 -2.84 -10.59
CA SER A 43 -25.62 -3.33 -11.81
C SER A 43 -24.79 -4.37 -12.60
N GLY A 44 -23.58 -4.71 -12.11
CA GLY A 44 -22.66 -5.65 -12.77
C GLY A 44 -21.85 -5.03 -13.92
N GLU A 45 -22.04 -3.74 -14.20
CA GLU A 45 -21.29 -3.02 -15.23
C GLU A 45 -19.85 -2.79 -14.77
N LEU A 46 -18.88 -3.04 -15.66
CA LEU A 46 -17.47 -2.75 -15.39
C LEU A 46 -17.20 -1.26 -15.63
N LEU A 47 -17.13 -0.48 -14.54
CA LEU A 47 -16.79 0.93 -14.60
C LEU A 47 -15.26 1.10 -14.58
N LYS A 48 -14.75 1.97 -15.45
CA LYS A 48 -13.33 2.33 -15.52
C LYS A 48 -13.11 3.72 -14.95
N GLY A 49 -12.05 3.87 -14.18
CA GLY A 49 -11.63 5.13 -13.57
C GLY A 49 -10.13 5.35 -13.64
N LYS A 50 -9.70 6.55 -13.26
CA LYS A 50 -8.28 6.92 -13.18
C LYS A 50 -8.04 7.59 -11.83
N GLY A 51 -7.10 7.06 -11.06
CA GLY A 51 -6.56 7.70 -9.87
C GLY A 51 -5.31 8.49 -10.22
N PHE A 52 -5.10 9.64 -9.58
CA PHE A 52 -3.87 10.41 -9.72
C PHE A 52 -3.19 10.49 -8.36
N HIS A 53 -1.91 10.14 -8.32
CA HIS A 53 -1.10 10.13 -7.11
C HIS A 53 0.18 10.93 -7.33
N THR A 54 0.42 11.90 -6.45
CA THR A 54 1.72 12.58 -6.39
C THR A 54 2.68 11.73 -5.56
N VAL A 55 3.80 11.34 -6.16
CA VAL A 55 4.87 10.55 -5.53
C VAL A 55 6.13 11.40 -5.42
N THR A 56 6.62 11.62 -4.21
CA THR A 56 7.87 12.36 -3.97
C THR A 56 9.04 11.39 -3.86
N LEU A 57 10.07 11.61 -4.68
CA LEU A 57 11.35 10.90 -4.67
C LEU A 57 12.44 11.80 -4.09
N TRP A 58 13.36 11.21 -3.34
CA TRP A 58 14.46 11.90 -2.68
C TRP A 58 15.82 11.31 -3.03
N GLY A 59 16.84 12.16 -3.06
CA GLY A 59 18.23 11.80 -3.28
C GLY A 59 18.44 11.02 -4.58
N PRO A 60 19.19 9.90 -4.58
CA PRO A 60 19.49 9.14 -5.79
C PRO A 60 18.27 8.69 -6.58
N MET A 61 17.13 8.41 -5.92
CA MET A 61 15.90 8.05 -6.63
C MET A 61 15.37 9.20 -7.48
N ALA A 62 15.51 10.44 -7.01
CA ALA A 62 15.12 11.61 -7.79
C ALA A 62 16.04 11.80 -9.00
N ASP A 63 17.35 11.58 -8.83
CA ASP A 63 18.32 11.67 -9.93
C ASP A 63 18.05 10.62 -11.02
N VAL A 64 17.82 9.36 -10.61
CA VAL A 64 17.44 8.27 -11.52
C VAL A 64 16.14 8.62 -12.25
N ALA A 65 15.13 9.12 -11.55
CA ALA A 65 13.89 9.53 -12.19
C ALA A 65 14.11 10.66 -13.21
N GLY A 66 14.90 11.68 -12.87
CA GLY A 66 15.22 12.77 -13.80
C GLY A 66 15.93 12.31 -15.07
N GLN A 67 16.77 11.26 -14.98
CA GLN A 67 17.52 10.76 -16.11
C GLN A 67 16.71 9.81 -17.00
N TYR A 68 15.88 8.95 -16.41
CA TYR A 68 15.29 7.81 -17.12
C TYR A 68 13.76 7.86 -17.25
N VAL A 69 13.06 8.58 -16.39
CA VAL A 69 11.59 8.61 -16.39
C VAL A 69 11.09 9.71 -17.32
N LYS A 70 10.16 9.36 -18.20
CA LYS A 70 9.54 10.27 -19.18
C LYS A 70 8.01 10.19 -19.08
N PRO A 71 7.26 11.13 -19.68
CA PRO A 71 5.83 10.97 -19.85
C PRO A 71 5.53 9.62 -20.54
N GLY A 72 4.58 8.89 -19.98
CA GLY A 72 4.23 7.54 -20.41
C GLY A 72 4.95 6.43 -19.63
N SER A 73 6.04 6.71 -18.91
CA SER A 73 6.81 5.66 -18.27
C SER A 73 6.02 4.87 -17.22
N GLN A 74 6.07 3.54 -17.26
CA GLN A 74 5.44 2.67 -16.27
C GLN A 74 6.39 2.39 -15.11
N LEU A 75 5.92 2.65 -13.91
CA LEU A 75 6.73 2.61 -12.69
C LEU A 75 6.00 1.80 -11.62
N PHE A 76 6.74 0.96 -10.91
CA PHE A 76 6.36 0.47 -9.59
C PHE A 76 6.98 1.38 -8.52
N VAL A 77 6.17 1.79 -7.56
CA VAL A 77 6.58 2.59 -6.41
C VAL A 77 6.12 1.88 -5.14
N ALA A 78 7.05 1.62 -4.24
CA ALA A 78 6.73 1.33 -2.84
C ALA A 78 7.01 2.58 -2.01
N GLY A 79 6.10 2.93 -1.11
CA GLY A 79 6.22 4.15 -0.33
C GLY A 79 5.33 4.18 0.88
N ARG A 80 5.10 5.38 1.39
CA ARG A 80 4.23 5.68 2.53
C ARG A 80 3.42 6.93 2.27
N LEU A 81 2.22 7.01 2.84
CA LEU A 81 1.45 8.25 2.81
C LEU A 81 2.03 9.27 3.79
N GLN A 82 2.16 10.50 3.33
CA GLN A 82 2.55 11.63 4.17
C GLN A 82 1.68 12.82 3.83
N THR A 83 1.13 13.48 4.86
CA THR A 83 0.34 14.69 4.67
C THR A 83 1.16 15.92 5.01
N GLU A 84 1.31 16.81 4.04
CA GLU A 84 1.87 18.15 4.25
C GLU A 84 0.73 19.14 4.46
N SER A 85 0.91 20.08 5.39
CA SER A 85 -0.03 21.17 5.64
C SER A 85 0.70 22.51 5.58
N TRP A 86 0.09 23.49 4.94
CA TRP A 86 0.64 24.84 4.81
C TRP A 86 -0.48 25.87 4.82
N GLU A 87 -0.12 27.13 5.04
CA GLU A 87 -1.04 28.26 4.91
C GLU A 87 -0.86 28.86 3.51
N ASP A 88 -1.96 28.98 2.79
CA ASP A 88 -1.96 29.57 1.46
C ASP A 88 -1.68 31.08 1.57
N GLN A 89 -0.62 31.56 0.90
CA GLN A 89 -0.17 32.94 1.05
C GLN A 89 -1.13 33.98 0.45
N GLN A 90 -2.01 33.59 -0.48
CA GLN A 90 -2.97 34.51 -1.10
C GLN A 90 -4.28 34.57 -0.33
N SER A 91 -4.73 33.43 0.21
CA SER A 91 -6.04 33.32 0.88
C SER A 91 -5.96 33.25 2.41
N GLY A 92 -4.78 33.03 3.00
CA GLY A 92 -4.60 32.74 4.43
C GLY A 92 -5.21 31.41 4.87
N GLU A 93 -5.69 30.59 3.93
CA GLU A 93 -6.43 29.39 4.23
C GLU A 93 -5.48 28.21 4.49
N LYS A 94 -5.73 27.44 5.56
CA LYS A 94 -4.99 26.20 5.80
C LYS A 94 -5.30 25.17 4.72
N ARG A 95 -4.27 24.72 4.01
CA ARG A 95 -4.32 23.70 2.97
C ARG A 95 -3.53 22.47 3.41
N SER A 96 -3.94 21.32 2.92
CA SER A 96 -3.21 20.07 3.11
C SER A 96 -3.19 19.26 1.82
N LYS A 97 -2.12 18.50 1.63
CA LYS A 97 -1.96 17.56 0.53
C LYS A 97 -1.28 16.31 1.03
N THR A 98 -1.93 15.17 0.80
CA THR A 98 -1.32 13.87 1.02
C THR A 98 -0.55 13.47 -0.24
N LYS A 99 0.69 13.02 -0.04
CA LYS A 99 1.59 12.52 -1.09
C LYS A 99 2.08 11.13 -0.70
N VAL A 100 2.58 10.40 -1.68
CA VAL A 100 3.33 9.16 -1.43
C VAL A 100 4.80 9.51 -1.37
N ILE A 101 5.45 9.30 -0.23
CA ILE A 101 6.91 9.38 -0.15
C ILE A 101 7.45 8.01 -0.55
N ALA A 102 8.15 7.97 -1.67
CA ALA A 102 8.74 6.76 -2.19
C ALA A 102 9.88 6.28 -1.28
N LEU A 103 9.88 4.98 -1.02
CA LEU A 103 10.93 4.23 -0.35
C LEU A 103 11.68 3.36 -1.36
N ASP A 104 11.00 2.91 -2.42
CA ASP A 104 11.54 2.10 -3.49
C ASP A 104 10.87 2.46 -4.83
N LEU A 105 11.63 2.35 -5.92
CA LEU A 105 11.21 2.66 -7.28
C LEU A 105 11.80 1.64 -8.25
N ILE A 106 10.94 1.02 -9.05
CA ILE A 106 11.34 0.15 -10.16
C ILE A 106 10.75 0.71 -11.45
N LEU A 107 11.61 0.93 -12.45
CA LEU A 107 11.18 1.24 -13.81
C LEU A 107 10.75 -0.08 -14.46
N LEU A 108 9.51 -0.16 -14.89
CA LEU A 108 8.94 -1.38 -15.48
C LEU A 108 9.04 -1.40 -17.00
N ASP A 109 9.30 -0.25 -17.64
CA ASP A 109 9.53 -0.21 -19.07
C ASP A 109 10.90 -0.81 -19.42
N PRO A 110 11.00 -1.61 -20.50
CA PRO A 110 12.27 -1.94 -21.14
C PRO A 110 13.06 -0.68 -21.51
N LYS A 111 14.39 -0.80 -21.60
CA LYS A 111 15.26 0.32 -22.03
C LYS A 111 14.86 0.91 -23.39
N ASP A 112 14.29 0.10 -24.28
CA ASP A 112 13.86 0.49 -25.63
C ASP A 112 12.41 1.02 -25.70
N GLY A 113 11.75 1.18 -24.54
CA GLY A 113 10.38 1.68 -24.43
C GLY A 113 9.35 0.57 -24.21
N GLN A 114 8.08 0.95 -24.20
CA GLN A 114 6.97 0.04 -23.90
C GLN A 114 6.76 -0.98 -25.02
N MET A 115 6.77 -2.26 -24.65
CA MET A 115 6.26 -3.31 -25.52
C MET A 115 4.74 -3.15 -25.67
N SER A 116 4.24 -3.24 -26.90
CA SER A 116 2.81 -3.40 -27.12
C SER A 116 2.33 -4.69 -26.47
N ALA A 117 1.13 -4.68 -25.88
CA ALA A 117 0.51 -5.91 -25.42
C ALA A 117 0.44 -6.92 -26.59
N PRO A 118 0.71 -8.22 -26.36
CA PRO A 118 0.54 -9.24 -27.38
C PRO A 118 -0.87 -9.20 -27.96
N GLU A 119 -0.99 -9.42 -29.27
CA GLU A 119 -2.28 -9.43 -29.95
C GLU A 119 -3.20 -10.49 -29.32
N GLY A 120 -4.42 -10.11 -28.98
CA GLY A 120 -5.39 -10.98 -28.31
C GLY A 120 -5.15 -11.21 -26.81
N ALA A 121 -4.12 -10.60 -26.20
CA ALA A 121 -3.94 -10.67 -24.75
C ALA A 121 -5.14 -10.00 -24.04
N PRO A 122 -5.79 -10.68 -23.09
CA PRO A 122 -6.80 -10.04 -22.28
C PRO A 122 -6.14 -8.86 -21.54
N SER A 123 -6.87 -7.75 -21.41
CA SER A 123 -6.44 -6.63 -20.58
C SER A 123 -6.44 -7.07 -19.12
N VAL A 124 -5.38 -7.76 -18.69
CA VAL A 124 -5.10 -7.99 -17.28
C VAL A 124 -4.82 -6.62 -16.68
N CYS A 125 -5.37 -6.32 -15.50
CA CYS A 125 -5.18 -5.02 -14.88
C CYS A 125 -3.68 -4.83 -14.57
N ASN A 126 -2.94 -4.17 -15.46
CA ASN A 126 -1.50 -3.90 -15.35
C ASN A 126 -1.18 -2.82 -14.29
N THR A 127 -2.01 -2.70 -13.26
CA THR A 127 -1.90 -1.67 -12.23
C THR A 127 -2.09 -2.25 -10.85
N VAL A 128 -1.42 -1.62 -9.90
CA VAL A 128 -1.46 -1.95 -8.48
C VAL A 128 -1.74 -0.63 -7.75
N ASN A 129 -2.65 -0.67 -6.79
CA ASN A 129 -2.88 0.41 -5.85
C ASN A 129 -3.32 -0.23 -4.55
N THR A 130 -2.34 -0.51 -3.70
CA THR A 130 -2.58 -1.10 -2.38
C THR A 130 -2.07 -0.16 -1.32
N ALA A 131 -2.85 0.03 -0.26
CA ALA A 131 -2.48 0.76 0.94
C ALA A 131 -2.67 -0.15 2.14
N GLU A 132 -1.64 -0.26 2.97
CA GLU A 132 -1.64 -1.04 4.20
C GLU A 132 -1.29 -0.15 5.38
N VAL A 133 -2.18 -0.13 6.37
CA VAL A 133 -2.05 0.71 7.55
C VAL A 133 -2.27 -0.14 8.81
N ILE A 134 -1.30 -0.11 9.72
CA ILE A 134 -1.45 -0.61 11.09
C ILE A 134 -1.30 0.58 12.02
N GLY A 135 -2.38 0.95 12.70
CA GLY A 135 -2.41 2.14 13.53
C GLY A 135 -3.50 2.08 14.60
N ASN A 136 -3.69 3.20 15.28
CA ASN A 136 -4.69 3.34 16.33
C ASN A 136 -5.84 4.24 15.88
N VAL A 137 -7.07 3.80 16.11
CA VAL A 137 -8.28 4.55 15.78
C VAL A 137 -8.35 5.82 16.64
N THR A 138 -8.50 6.99 16.03
CA THR A 138 -8.36 8.29 16.70
C THR A 138 -9.68 8.83 17.26
N ARG A 139 -10.80 8.36 16.72
CA ARG A 139 -12.17 8.75 17.08
C ARG A 139 -13.12 7.59 16.84
N ASP A 140 -14.28 7.61 17.48
CA ASP A 140 -15.27 6.57 17.26
C ASP A 140 -15.71 6.53 15.78
N PRO A 141 -15.99 5.33 15.23
CA PRO A 141 -16.43 5.21 13.85
C PRO A 141 -17.73 5.98 13.58
N GLU A 142 -17.74 6.75 12.50
CA GLU A 142 -18.93 7.50 12.08
C GLU A 142 -19.62 6.81 10.91
N MET A 143 -20.77 6.19 11.19
CA MET A 143 -21.62 5.58 10.16
C MET A 143 -22.50 6.66 9.52
N ARG A 144 -22.60 6.61 8.19
CA ARG A 144 -23.47 7.48 7.39
C ARG A 144 -24.15 6.64 6.31
N THR A 145 -25.29 7.13 5.85
CA THR A 145 -25.97 6.57 4.68
C THR A 145 -25.86 7.56 3.54
N THR A 146 -25.40 7.10 2.39
CA THR A 146 -25.33 7.91 1.16
C THR A 146 -26.73 8.15 0.58
N THR A 147 -26.85 9.10 -0.35
CA THR A 147 -28.12 9.39 -1.05
C THR A 147 -28.70 8.17 -1.76
N ASN A 148 -27.85 7.24 -2.19
CA ASN A 148 -28.24 6.01 -2.86
C ASN A 148 -28.58 4.87 -1.87
N GLY A 149 -28.64 5.14 -0.56
CA GLY A 149 -28.95 4.15 0.47
C GLY A 149 -27.77 3.29 0.93
N GLN A 150 -26.60 3.41 0.30
CA GLN A 150 -25.42 2.64 0.68
C GLN A 150 -24.82 3.15 2.00
N GLN A 151 -24.51 2.22 2.90
CA GLN A 151 -23.82 2.51 4.15
C GLN A 151 -22.33 2.77 3.91
N VAL A 152 -21.83 3.79 4.60
CA VAL A 152 -20.43 4.19 4.59
C VAL A 152 -19.98 4.52 6.00
N LEU A 153 -18.86 3.95 6.42
CA LEU A 153 -18.23 4.19 7.71
C LEU A 153 -16.90 4.89 7.50
N THR A 154 -16.67 5.98 8.23
CA THR A 154 -15.38 6.67 8.21
C THR A 154 -14.62 6.43 9.51
N LEU A 155 -13.36 6.02 9.39
CA LEU A 155 -12.42 5.89 10.52
C LEU A 155 -11.27 6.89 10.37
N GLY A 156 -10.82 7.45 11.48
CA GLY A 156 -9.50 8.09 11.56
C GLY A 156 -8.50 7.12 12.17
N VAL A 157 -7.37 6.87 11.51
CA VAL A 157 -6.31 5.97 12.02
C VAL A 157 -4.99 6.73 12.07
N ALA A 158 -4.33 6.71 13.23
CA ALA A 158 -3.01 7.32 13.41
C ALA A 158 -1.90 6.28 13.32
N THR A 159 -0.83 6.60 12.59
CA THR A 159 0.42 5.84 12.56
C THR A 159 1.58 6.70 13.02
N ASN A 160 2.51 6.14 13.77
CA ASN A 160 3.67 6.86 14.30
C ASN A 160 4.96 6.37 13.65
N GLU A 161 5.75 7.28 13.11
CA GLU A 161 7.09 7.00 12.62
C GLU A 161 8.11 7.62 13.58
N ARG A 162 9.10 6.81 13.98
CA ARG A 162 10.28 7.29 14.70
C ARG A 162 11.50 7.13 13.80
N TRP A 163 12.23 8.22 13.57
CA TRP A 163 13.48 8.20 12.81
C TRP A 163 14.55 9.03 13.52
N LYS A 164 15.81 8.71 13.25
CA LYS A 164 16.93 9.50 13.74
C LYS A 164 17.25 10.60 12.72
N ASP A 165 17.19 11.85 13.14
CA ASP A 165 17.53 12.98 12.29
C ASP A 165 19.03 12.95 11.95
N LYS A 166 19.37 13.04 10.66
CA LYS A 166 20.76 12.93 10.21
C LYS A 166 21.58 14.18 10.54
N ALA A 167 20.94 15.35 10.70
CA ALA A 167 21.64 16.60 10.97
C ALA A 167 21.90 16.78 12.47
N THR A 168 20.91 16.47 13.32
CA THR A 168 21.04 16.66 14.78
C THR A 168 21.44 15.38 15.53
N GLY A 169 21.24 14.20 14.93
CA GLY A 169 21.45 12.91 15.59
C GLY A 169 20.38 12.56 16.64
N GLU A 170 19.33 13.37 16.75
CA GLU A 170 18.24 13.17 17.71
C GLU A 170 17.14 12.28 17.12
N ASP A 171 16.45 11.55 18.00
CA ASP A 171 15.25 10.82 17.61
C ASP A 171 14.09 11.80 17.42
N ARG A 172 13.43 11.71 16.28
CA ARG A 172 12.22 12.46 15.95
C ARG A 172 11.06 11.50 15.75
N ASP A 173 9.90 11.93 16.23
CA ASP A 173 8.63 11.24 16.08
C ASP A 173 7.69 12.05 15.17
N ARG A 174 6.93 11.37 14.32
CA ARG A 174 5.90 11.96 13.47
C ARG A 174 4.66 11.09 13.48
N THR A 175 3.51 11.73 13.66
CA THR A 175 2.21 11.08 13.56
C THR A 175 1.55 11.45 12.23
N GLU A 176 1.20 10.43 11.46
CA GLU A 176 0.39 10.56 10.25
C GLU A 176 -1.04 10.12 10.55
N PHE A 177 -2.01 10.85 9.99
CA PHE A 177 -3.43 10.58 10.14
C PHE A 177 -4.02 10.13 8.81
N HIS A 178 -4.62 8.95 8.80
CA HIS A 178 -5.23 8.33 7.64
C HIS A 178 -6.75 8.34 7.78
N ASN A 179 -7.44 8.81 6.75
CA ASN A 179 -8.88 8.69 6.64
C ASN A 179 -9.21 7.38 5.93
N ILE A 180 -9.85 6.46 6.64
CA ILE A 180 -10.28 5.17 6.09
C ILE A 180 -11.78 5.24 5.81
N VAL A 181 -12.17 4.85 4.60
CA VAL A 181 -13.57 4.76 4.17
C VAL A 181 -13.90 3.29 3.94
N VAL A 182 -14.91 2.81 4.65
CA VAL A 182 -15.38 1.42 4.60
C VAL A 182 -16.81 1.42 4.06
N TRP A 183 -17.12 0.50 3.15
CA TRP A 183 -18.42 0.46 2.46
C TRP A 183 -19.23 -0.79 2.79
N GLY A 184 -20.56 -0.68 2.72
CA GLY A 184 -21.49 -1.81 2.71
C GLY A 184 -21.41 -2.68 3.97
N ALA A 185 -21.48 -4.00 3.80
CA ALA A 185 -21.52 -4.95 4.91
C ALA A 185 -20.28 -4.86 5.83
N LEU A 186 -19.11 -4.57 5.27
CA LEU A 186 -17.89 -4.37 6.06
C LEU A 186 -18.01 -3.14 6.97
N ALA A 187 -18.67 -2.08 6.50
CA ALA A 187 -18.93 -0.89 7.32
C ALA A 187 -19.78 -1.24 8.55
N ASP A 188 -20.83 -2.03 8.36
CA ASP A 188 -21.70 -2.49 9.43
C ASP A 188 -20.96 -3.34 10.47
N GLU A 189 -20.15 -4.29 10.03
CA GLU A 189 -19.35 -5.15 10.90
C GLU A 189 -18.34 -4.34 11.72
N VAL A 190 -17.55 -3.50 11.05
CA VAL A 190 -16.53 -2.66 11.68
C VAL A 190 -17.17 -1.71 12.70
N SER A 191 -18.33 -1.14 12.40
CA SER A 191 -19.04 -0.23 13.31
C SER A 191 -19.46 -0.90 14.63
N ARG A 192 -19.75 -2.20 14.61
CA ARG A 192 -20.15 -2.95 15.81
C ARG A 192 -18.98 -3.18 16.76
N VAL A 193 -17.79 -3.44 16.23
CA VAL A 193 -16.63 -3.92 17.01
C VAL A 193 -15.54 -2.88 17.25
N VAL A 194 -15.32 -1.94 16.32
CA VAL A 194 -14.24 -0.95 16.41
C VAL A 194 -14.68 0.30 17.17
N ARG A 195 -13.82 0.82 18.05
CA ARG A 195 -13.99 2.03 18.84
C ARG A 195 -12.70 2.84 18.84
N LYS A 196 -12.77 4.09 19.32
CA LYS A 196 -11.58 4.92 19.56
C LYS A 196 -10.53 4.16 20.38
N GLY A 197 -9.27 4.29 20.01
CA GLY A 197 -8.11 3.70 20.67
C GLY A 197 -7.78 2.28 20.20
N ASN A 198 -8.73 1.56 19.60
CA ASN A 198 -8.46 0.23 19.07
C ASN A 198 -7.35 0.25 18.03
N ARG A 199 -6.53 -0.80 18.03
CA ARG A 199 -5.50 -0.99 17.02
C ARG A 199 -6.07 -1.80 15.87
N VAL A 200 -5.90 -1.31 14.66
CA VAL A 200 -6.45 -1.94 13.46
C VAL A 200 -5.38 -2.13 12.41
N HIS A 201 -5.47 -3.22 11.65
CA HIS A 201 -4.86 -3.37 10.35
C HIS A 201 -5.93 -3.06 9.29
N VAL A 202 -5.59 -2.22 8.33
CA VAL A 202 -6.45 -1.87 7.20
C VAL A 202 -5.67 -2.15 5.93
N SER A 203 -6.28 -2.91 5.01
CA SER A 203 -5.80 -3.06 3.65
C SER A 203 -6.86 -2.54 2.69
N GLY A 204 -6.42 -1.83 1.65
CA GLY A 204 -7.30 -1.20 0.69
C GLY A 204 -6.54 -0.49 -0.41
N ARG A 205 -7.12 0.59 -0.94
CA ARG A 205 -6.52 1.41 -2.01
C ARG A 205 -6.57 2.89 -1.68
N VAL A 206 -5.57 3.64 -2.14
CA VAL A 206 -5.56 5.10 -2.00
C VAL A 206 -6.48 5.70 -3.05
N GLN A 207 -7.38 6.61 -2.65
CA GLN A 207 -8.22 7.36 -3.56
C GLN A 207 -8.25 8.83 -3.15
N THR A 208 -8.17 9.71 -4.14
CA THR A 208 -8.27 11.16 -3.93
C THR A 208 -9.56 11.66 -4.56
N ARG A 209 -10.34 12.42 -3.81
CA ARG A 209 -11.55 13.09 -4.31
C ARG A 209 -11.46 14.60 -4.12
N SER A 210 -12.02 15.34 -5.06
CA SER A 210 -12.23 16.78 -4.93
C SER A 210 -13.69 17.08 -4.64
N TRP A 211 -13.92 18.07 -3.80
CA TRP A 211 -15.26 18.57 -3.45
C TRP A 211 -15.19 20.08 -3.22
N GLU A 212 -16.32 20.77 -3.34
CA GLU A 212 -16.39 22.22 -3.13
C GLU A 212 -16.98 22.53 -1.75
N THR A 213 -16.37 23.46 -1.02
CA THR A 213 -16.95 23.97 0.22
C THR A 213 -18.19 24.80 -0.08
N LYS A 214 -19.01 25.05 0.94
CA LYS A 214 -20.16 25.97 0.82
C LYS A 214 -19.76 27.37 0.36
N GLU A 215 -18.49 27.75 0.56
CA GLU A 215 -17.93 29.04 0.13
C GLU A 215 -17.34 28.98 -1.30
N GLY A 216 -17.52 27.88 -2.04
CA GLY A 216 -17.04 27.71 -3.42
C GLY A 216 -15.57 27.31 -3.55
N SER A 217 -14.87 27.05 -2.44
CA SER A 217 -13.46 26.65 -2.49
C SER A 217 -13.30 25.16 -2.79
N LYS A 218 -12.54 24.82 -3.85
CA LYS A 218 -12.20 23.43 -4.17
C LYS A 218 -11.25 22.86 -3.13
N ARG A 219 -11.66 21.80 -2.46
CA ARG A 219 -10.88 21.01 -1.50
C ARG A 219 -10.63 19.62 -2.06
N THR A 220 -9.51 19.04 -1.65
CA THR A 220 -9.11 17.70 -2.06
C THR A 220 -8.84 16.89 -0.80
N THR A 221 -9.31 15.65 -0.79
CA THR A 221 -9.12 14.75 0.33
C THR A 221 -8.64 13.41 -0.21
N THR A 222 -7.54 12.94 0.34
CA THR A 222 -7.03 11.59 0.10
C THR A 222 -7.52 10.67 1.21
N GLU A 223 -8.07 9.55 0.80
CA GLU A 223 -8.71 8.54 1.65
C GLU A 223 -8.18 7.16 1.26
N ILE A 224 -8.21 6.22 2.20
CA ILE A 224 -7.99 4.80 1.91
C ILE A 224 -9.35 4.14 1.86
N ILE A 225 -9.74 3.64 0.69
CA ILE A 225 -10.94 2.81 0.55
C ILE A 225 -10.57 1.41 1.01
N ALA A 226 -11.10 0.99 2.14
CA ALA A 226 -10.77 -0.29 2.76
C ALA A 226 -11.44 -1.45 2.00
N ASP A 227 -10.65 -2.45 1.68
CA ASP A 227 -11.12 -3.75 1.20
C ASP A 227 -11.19 -4.76 2.38
N SER A 228 -10.38 -4.56 3.42
CA SER A 228 -10.44 -5.31 4.69
C SER A 228 -10.03 -4.47 5.89
N VAL A 229 -10.61 -4.78 7.06
CA VAL A 229 -10.26 -4.18 8.35
C VAL A 229 -10.18 -5.29 9.39
N HIS A 230 -9.04 -5.42 10.06
CA HIS A 230 -8.83 -6.39 11.13
C HIS A 230 -8.55 -5.66 12.44
N LEU A 231 -9.30 -6.01 13.47
CA LEU A 231 -9.05 -5.57 14.84
C LEU A 231 -7.87 -6.36 15.41
N LEU A 232 -6.85 -5.67 15.91
CA LEU A 232 -5.63 -6.26 16.44
C LEU A 232 -5.58 -6.17 17.97
N GLY A 233 -4.80 -7.06 18.58
CA GLY A 233 -4.60 -7.08 20.04
C GLY A 233 -5.74 -7.74 20.82
N ILE A 234 -6.67 -8.41 20.12
CA ILE A 234 -7.64 -9.31 20.73
C ILE A 234 -7.04 -10.72 20.79
N ALA A 235 -7.21 -11.39 21.92
CA ALA A 235 -6.84 -12.79 22.08
C ALA A 235 -7.61 -13.65 21.06
N ASN A 236 -6.87 -14.35 20.20
CA ASN A 236 -7.45 -15.30 19.26
C ASN A 236 -7.47 -16.68 19.93
N SER A 237 -8.67 -17.19 20.22
CA SER A 237 -8.87 -18.47 20.89
C SER A 237 -8.29 -19.65 20.09
N GLU A 238 -8.43 -19.65 18.76
CA GLU A 238 -7.86 -20.72 17.92
C GLU A 238 -6.33 -20.72 17.94
N ALA A 239 -5.71 -19.53 17.97
CA ALA A 239 -4.27 -19.40 18.12
C ALA A 239 -3.81 -19.87 19.51
N ILE A 240 -4.57 -19.53 20.56
CA ILE A 240 -4.32 -19.99 21.93
C ILE A 240 -4.45 -21.52 22.01
N ASP A 241 -5.49 -22.11 21.43
CA ASP A 241 -5.73 -23.55 21.39
C ASP A 241 -4.66 -24.28 20.56
N ALA A 242 -4.16 -23.68 19.48
CA ALA A 242 -3.03 -24.22 18.72
C ALA A 242 -1.72 -24.22 19.53
N VAL A 243 -1.47 -23.17 20.31
CA VAL A 243 -0.33 -23.11 21.24
C VAL A 243 -0.48 -24.17 22.33
N HIS A 244 -1.67 -24.32 22.92
CA HIS A 244 -1.92 -25.35 23.93
C HIS A 244 -1.72 -26.77 23.38
N ARG A 245 -2.26 -27.07 22.19
CA ARG A 245 -2.03 -28.36 21.51
C ARG A 245 -0.56 -28.63 21.19
N SER A 246 0.20 -27.59 20.86
CA SER A 246 1.65 -27.70 20.58
C SER A 246 2.48 -27.86 21.86
N ALA A 247 1.99 -27.34 23.00
CA ALA A 247 2.61 -27.49 24.31
C ALA A 247 2.36 -28.87 24.95
N GLU A 248 1.23 -29.51 24.63
CA GLU A 248 0.91 -30.90 25.02
C GLU A 248 1.57 -31.97 24.13
N ALA A 249 2.13 -31.59 22.98
CA ALA A 249 2.88 -32.52 22.15
C ALA A 249 4.13 -33.00 22.93
N PRO A 250 4.34 -34.33 23.09
CA PRO A 250 5.49 -34.84 23.83
C PRO A 250 6.75 -34.34 23.14
N ARG A 251 7.56 -33.55 23.86
CA ARG A 251 8.90 -33.20 23.41
C ARG A 251 9.64 -34.50 23.20
N ARG A 252 9.93 -34.86 21.93
CA ARG A 252 10.87 -35.94 21.63
C ARG A 252 12.19 -35.52 22.25
N ASP A 253 12.53 -36.15 23.36
CA ASP A 253 13.83 -36.04 23.98
C ASP A 253 14.79 -36.71 23.00
N VAL A 254 15.49 -35.90 22.20
CA VAL A 254 16.58 -36.39 21.34
C VAL A 254 17.75 -36.66 22.28
N SER A 255 17.63 -37.75 23.03
CA SER A 255 18.78 -38.42 23.59
C SER A 255 19.59 -38.94 22.41
N THR A 256 20.81 -38.43 22.28
CA THR A 256 21.82 -38.94 21.36
C THR A 256 22.18 -40.36 21.79
N GLN A 257 21.38 -41.33 21.35
CA GLN A 257 21.75 -42.73 21.34
C GLN A 257 22.20 -43.11 19.94
N ASP A 258 23.51 -43.29 19.86
CA ASP A 258 24.25 -43.91 18.80
C ASP A 258 23.77 -45.37 18.66
N THR A 259 22.85 -45.60 17.73
CA THR A 259 22.51 -46.96 17.28
C THR A 259 22.36 -46.93 15.77
N SER A 260 23.44 -47.32 15.10
CA SER A 260 23.46 -47.76 13.73
C SER A 260 22.61 -49.02 13.60
N GLU A 261 21.37 -48.90 13.13
CA GLU A 261 20.65 -50.04 12.56
C GLU A 261 19.62 -49.56 11.53
N SER A 262 19.81 -50.06 10.32
CA SER A 262 19.03 -49.77 9.12
C SER A 262 17.72 -50.56 9.11
N VAL A 263 16.57 -49.87 9.03
CA VAL A 263 15.36 -50.44 8.43
C VAL A 263 14.40 -49.38 7.88
N ASP A 264 14.24 -49.47 6.56
CA ASP A 264 13.11 -49.20 5.67
C ASP A 264 12.23 -47.95 5.88
N ALA A 265 12.44 -46.98 4.98
CA ALA A 265 11.66 -45.76 4.85
C ALA A 265 10.35 -46.01 4.09
N GLN A 266 9.28 -46.32 4.80
CA GLN A 266 7.93 -46.19 4.25
C GLN A 266 7.41 -44.75 4.41
N ALA A 267 7.39 -44.06 3.27
CA ALA A 267 6.50 -42.97 2.86
C ALA A 267 6.28 -41.79 3.83
N VAL A 268 7.24 -40.86 3.82
CA VAL A 268 6.91 -39.43 3.98
C VAL A 268 6.34 -38.98 2.63
N PRO A 269 5.13 -38.38 2.54
CA PRO A 269 4.66 -37.81 1.28
C PRO A 269 5.63 -36.69 0.88
N ALA A 270 6.33 -36.91 -0.24
CA ALA A 270 7.27 -35.96 -0.79
C ALA A 270 6.53 -34.67 -1.16
N ILE A 271 7.06 -33.54 -0.69
CA ILE A 271 6.71 -32.22 -1.23
C ILE A 271 7.04 -32.29 -2.72
N PRO A 272 6.10 -32.03 -3.64
CA PRO A 272 6.40 -32.08 -5.06
C PRO A 272 7.46 -31.01 -5.39
N GLU A 273 8.64 -31.46 -5.81
CA GLU A 273 9.63 -30.60 -6.46
C GLU A 273 9.03 -30.10 -7.77
N VAL A 274 8.73 -28.80 -7.83
CA VAL A 274 8.39 -28.13 -9.09
C VAL A 274 9.68 -27.98 -9.88
N ASN A 275 9.96 -28.97 -10.74
CA ASN A 275 11.03 -28.87 -11.72
C ASN A 275 10.63 -27.89 -12.82
N TYR A 276 11.22 -26.69 -12.80
CA TYR A 276 11.15 -25.75 -13.91
C TYR A 276 12.09 -26.21 -15.03
N THR A 277 11.64 -27.14 -15.87
CA THR A 277 12.27 -27.37 -17.18
C THR A 277 11.87 -26.24 -18.12
N SER A 278 12.62 -25.14 -18.10
CA SER A 278 12.55 -24.14 -19.17
C SER A 278 13.30 -24.69 -20.39
N GLU A 279 12.58 -25.24 -21.37
CA GLU A 279 13.12 -25.56 -22.70
C GLU A 279 13.32 -24.31 -23.56
N VAL A 280 13.88 -23.25 -22.99
CA VAL A 280 14.32 -22.09 -23.77
C VAL A 280 15.76 -22.35 -24.17
N LYS A 281 15.96 -22.80 -25.41
CA LYS A 281 17.31 -22.90 -25.99
C LYS A 281 17.85 -21.49 -26.15
N ALA A 282 19.15 -21.31 -25.92
CA ALA A 282 19.82 -20.02 -26.02
C ALA A 282 19.69 -19.36 -27.42
N GLU A 283 19.26 -20.14 -28.43
CA GLU A 283 19.01 -19.73 -29.80
C GLU A 283 17.64 -19.04 -30.00
N ASP A 284 16.69 -19.23 -29.07
CA ASP A 284 15.34 -18.65 -29.11
C ASP A 284 15.23 -17.33 -28.33
N LEU A 285 16.35 -16.79 -27.85
CA LEU A 285 16.42 -15.47 -27.24
C LEU A 285 16.59 -14.42 -28.36
N PRO A 286 15.63 -13.51 -28.59
CA PRO A 286 15.83 -12.41 -29.52
C PRO A 286 16.94 -11.49 -28.97
N PHE A 287 17.88 -11.16 -29.85
CA PHE A 287 19.03 -10.27 -29.60
C PHE A 287 18.66 -8.96 -28.89
#